data_AF-A0A1T4ZFJ0-F1
#
_entry.id   AF-A0A1T4ZFJ0-F1
#
_cell.length_a   1.000
_cell.length_b   1.000
_cell.length_c   1.000
_cell.angle_alpha   90.00
_cell.angle_beta   90.00
_cell.angle_gamma   90.00
#
_symmetry.space_group_name_H-M   'P 1'
#
loop_
_entity.id
_entity.type
_entity.pdbx_description
1 polymer ?
#
loop_
_entity_poly.entity_id
_entity_poly.type
_entity_poly.pdbx_seq_one_letter_code
_entity_poly.pdbx_strand_id
1 'polypeptide(L)'
;MAKLTKSNLILHKFSEGFTLIELLVVLLIVGILSAIALPIYLEQIQKAKLVEPKVFTASCLRVQQANYEGYGTLAGEENSQLEETLFSQTNKYTVNASLYKSQNPEEFIQAVVCCVAASNQKGNPSYAQALVYTNTNEVVSTTCEKVASIKP
;
A
#
# COMPACT_ATOMS: atom_id res chain seq x y z
N MET A 1 67.73 -24.29 45.53
CA MET A 1 66.35 -23.76 45.39
C MET A 1 65.93 -23.93 43.94
N ALA A 2 64.83 -24.66 43.72
CA ALA A 2 64.48 -25.30 42.45
C ALA A 2 64.11 -24.30 41.34
N LYS A 3 64.64 -24.54 40.13
CA LYS A 3 64.14 -23.96 38.87
C LYS A 3 62.88 -24.74 38.47
N LEU A 4 61.72 -24.08 38.46
CA LEU A 4 60.50 -24.62 37.85
C LEU A 4 60.53 -24.31 36.35
N THR A 5 60.86 -25.32 35.56
CA THR A 5 60.76 -25.30 34.10
C THR A 5 59.30 -25.27 33.69
N LYS A 6 58.92 -24.17 33.02
CA LYS A 6 57.60 -23.95 32.43
C LYS A 6 57.37 -24.99 31.32
N SER A 7 56.57 -26.01 31.60
CA SER A 7 56.15 -27.01 30.61
C SER A 7 55.16 -26.36 29.63
N ASN A 8 55.54 -26.26 28.37
CA ASN A 8 54.65 -25.94 27.25
C ASN A 8 53.62 -27.07 27.09
N LEU A 9 52.51 -27.01 27.82
CA LEU A 9 51.33 -27.79 27.50
C LEU A 9 50.62 -27.13 26.31
N ILE A 10 50.88 -27.64 25.12
CA ILE A 10 50.07 -27.34 23.94
C ILE A 10 48.73 -28.06 24.15
N LEU A 11 47.74 -27.32 24.65
CA LEU A 11 46.35 -27.77 24.68
C LEU A 11 45.88 -27.90 23.22
N HIS A 12 45.84 -29.13 22.70
CA HIS A 12 45.29 -29.42 21.38
C HIS A 12 43.77 -29.18 21.44
N LYS A 13 43.35 -27.93 21.15
CA LYS A 13 41.96 -27.62 20.88
C LYS A 13 41.53 -28.52 19.72
N PHE A 14 40.60 -29.44 20.00
CA PHE A 14 39.83 -30.11 18.95
C PHE A 14 39.17 -29.02 18.11
N SER A 15 39.77 -28.69 16.98
CA SER A 15 39.15 -27.90 15.94
C SER A 15 38.09 -28.80 15.29
N GLU A 16 36.91 -28.85 15.90
CA GLU A 16 35.71 -29.45 15.31
C GLU A 16 35.37 -28.65 14.05
N GLY A 17 35.73 -29.20 12.89
CA GLY A 17 35.35 -28.66 11.60
C GLY A 17 33.93 -29.11 11.27
N PHE A 18 33.12 -28.18 10.75
CA PHE A 18 31.79 -28.47 10.24
C PHE A 18 31.89 -29.42 9.04
N THR A 19 31.06 -30.47 9.00
CA THR A 19 31.09 -31.41 7.88
C THR A 19 30.37 -30.81 6.67
N LEU A 20 30.86 -31.11 5.46
CA LEU A 20 30.20 -30.66 4.22
C LEU A 20 28.76 -31.22 4.10
N ILE A 21 28.52 -32.41 4.68
CA ILE A 21 27.20 -33.02 4.71
C ILE A 21 26.23 -32.32 5.67
N GLU A 22 26.69 -31.83 6.83
CA GLU A 22 25.87 -31.01 7.72
C GLU A 22 25.42 -29.73 7.02
N LEU A 23 26.33 -29.08 6.28
CA LEU A 23 25.99 -27.87 5.56
C LEU A 23 25.05 -28.14 4.38
N LEU A 24 25.18 -29.30 3.73
CA LEU A 24 24.31 -29.73 2.63
C LEU A 24 22.86 -29.98 3.11
N VAL A 25 22.67 -30.68 4.22
CA VAL A 25 21.32 -30.95 4.76
C VAL A 25 20.64 -29.66 5.21
N VAL A 26 21.39 -28.71 5.80
CA VAL A 26 20.84 -27.41 6.19
C VAL A 26 20.35 -26.62 4.97
N LEU A 27 21.15 -26.55 3.91
CA LEU A 27 20.73 -25.86 2.67
C LEU A 27 19.51 -26.52 2.02
N LEU A 28 19.40 -27.85 2.10
CA LEU A 28 18.21 -28.57 1.63
C LEU A 28 16.96 -28.16 2.41
N ILE A 29 17.03 -28.13 3.75
CA ILE A 29 15.89 -27.74 4.58
C ILE A 29 15.52 -26.27 4.35
N VAL A 30 16.49 -25.36 4.35
CA VAL A 30 16.27 -23.92 4.09
C VAL A 30 15.71 -23.69 2.68
N GLY A 31 16.14 -24.48 1.69
CA GLY A 31 15.61 -24.44 0.33
C GLY A 31 14.12 -24.77 0.25
N ILE A 32 13.68 -25.84 0.94
CA ILE A 32 12.26 -26.23 0.98
C ILE A 32 11.42 -25.15 1.68
N LEU A 33 11.88 -24.66 2.83
CA LEU A 33 11.16 -23.61 3.56
C LEU A 33 11.06 -22.31 2.74
N SER A 34 12.15 -21.92 2.06
CA SER A 34 12.19 -20.70 1.24
C SER A 34 11.24 -20.77 0.05
N ALA A 35 11.09 -21.95 -0.58
CA ALA A 35 10.18 -22.13 -1.71
C ALA A 35 8.71 -21.82 -1.36
N ILE A 36 8.28 -22.12 -0.14
CA ILE A 36 6.91 -21.86 0.34
C ILE A 36 6.80 -20.44 0.90
N ALA A 37 7.81 -20.00 1.67
CA ALA A 37 7.78 -18.71 2.36
C ALA A 37 7.84 -17.51 1.40
N LEU A 38 8.64 -17.60 0.33
CA LEU A 38 8.89 -16.50 -0.60
C LEU A 38 7.63 -15.98 -1.32
N PRO A 39 6.77 -16.82 -1.95
CA PRO A 39 5.57 -16.30 -2.62
C PRO A 39 4.60 -15.63 -1.64
N ILE A 40 4.41 -16.21 -0.45
CA ILE A 40 3.56 -15.64 0.60
C ILE A 40 4.12 -14.28 1.03
N TYR A 41 5.42 -14.19 1.30
CA TYR A 41 6.08 -12.97 1.71
C TYR A 41 5.95 -11.85 0.65
N LEU A 42 6.13 -12.18 -0.63
CA LEU A 42 5.97 -11.22 -1.72
C LEU A 42 4.52 -10.71 -1.86
N GLU A 43 3.52 -11.55 -1.60
CA GLU A 43 2.12 -11.13 -1.57
C GLU A 43 1.84 -10.19 -0.39
N GLN A 44 2.38 -10.48 0.81
CA GLN A 44 2.22 -9.60 1.97
C GLN A 44 2.85 -8.21 1.74
N ILE A 45 4.02 -8.15 1.10
CA ILE A 45 4.63 -6.86 0.72
C ILE A 45 3.72 -6.08 -0.22
N GLN A 46 3.10 -6.74 -1.19
CA GLN A 46 2.16 -6.08 -2.12
C GLN A 46 0.91 -5.57 -1.41
N LYS A 47 0.37 -6.34 -0.47
CA LYS A 47 -0.76 -5.92 0.39
C LYS A 47 -0.39 -4.73 1.28
N ALA A 48 0.80 -4.73 1.87
CA ALA A 48 1.30 -3.63 2.67
C ALA A 48 1.43 -2.34 1.84
N LYS A 49 1.91 -2.43 0.59
CA LYS A 49 1.99 -1.29 -0.33
C LYS A 49 0.63 -0.69 -0.70
N LEU A 50 -0.46 -1.46 -0.62
CA LEU A 50 -1.81 -0.95 -0.88
C LEU A 50 -2.39 -0.14 0.28
N VAL A 51 -1.82 -0.21 1.49
CA VAL A 51 -2.36 0.50 2.67
C VAL A 51 -2.27 2.00 2.50
N GLU A 52 -1.14 2.50 2.00
CA GLU A 52 -0.91 3.94 1.84
C GLU A 52 -1.89 4.62 0.85
N PRO A 53 -2.06 4.14 -0.40
CA PRO A 53 -3.00 4.77 -1.33
C PRO A 53 -4.47 4.56 -0.90
N LYS A 54 -4.77 3.50 -0.13
CA LYS A 54 -6.09 3.33 0.51
C LYS A 54 -6.38 4.43 1.53
N VAL A 55 -5.40 4.78 2.37
CA VAL A 55 -5.58 5.85 3.36
C VAL A 55 -5.80 7.19 2.67
N PHE A 56 -5.05 7.48 1.60
CA PHE A 56 -5.19 8.73 0.85
C PHE A 56 -6.54 8.87 0.15
N THR A 57 -7.02 7.82 -0.50
CA THR A 57 -8.35 7.83 -1.13
C THR A 57 -9.48 7.91 -0.09
N ALA A 58 -9.33 7.23 1.05
CA ALA A 58 -10.30 7.32 2.15
C ALA A 58 -10.32 8.70 2.83
N SER A 59 -9.17 9.39 2.95
CA SER A 59 -9.17 10.80 3.39
C SER A 59 -9.84 11.70 2.35
N CYS A 60 -9.58 11.47 1.06
CA CYS A 60 -10.19 12.22 -0.02
C CYS A 60 -11.72 12.12 0.01
N LEU A 61 -12.26 10.91 0.11
CA LEU A 61 -13.71 10.68 0.18
C LEU A 61 -14.36 11.29 1.41
N ARG A 62 -13.71 11.22 2.58
CA ARG A 62 -14.25 11.84 3.80
C ARG A 62 -14.45 13.33 3.65
N VAL A 63 -13.52 14.02 2.98
CA VAL A 63 -13.67 15.46 2.73
C VAL A 63 -14.73 15.73 1.68
N GLN A 64 -14.81 14.90 0.63
CA GLN A 64 -15.88 15.02 -0.37
C GLN A 64 -17.26 14.87 0.25
N GLN A 65 -17.42 13.91 1.16
CA GLN A 65 -18.66 13.71 1.90
C GLN A 65 -18.96 14.91 2.83
N ALA A 66 -17.98 15.37 3.61
CA ALA A 66 -18.17 16.51 4.50
C ALA A 66 -18.53 17.80 3.73
N ASN A 67 -17.93 18.01 2.56
CA ASN A 67 -18.23 19.15 1.69
C ASN A 67 -19.65 19.06 1.12
N TYR A 68 -20.07 17.87 0.70
CA TYR A 68 -21.42 17.66 0.19
C TYR A 68 -22.48 17.90 1.26
N GLU A 69 -22.24 17.44 2.49
CA GLU A 69 -23.12 17.67 3.64
C GLU A 69 -23.18 19.15 4.05
N GLY A 70 -22.05 19.86 4.01
CA GLY A 70 -21.96 21.26 4.45
C GLY A 70 -22.41 22.29 3.41
N TYR A 71 -22.09 22.06 2.13
CA TYR A 71 -22.26 23.04 1.05
C TYR A 71 -23.09 22.54 -0.13
N GLY A 72 -23.44 21.24 -0.18
CA GLY A 72 -24.14 20.65 -1.31
C GLY A 72 -23.29 20.54 -2.58
N THR A 73 -21.98 20.79 -2.49
CA THR A 73 -21.04 20.79 -3.62
C THR A 73 -19.92 19.79 -3.40
N LEU A 74 -19.38 19.27 -4.51
CA LEU A 74 -18.29 18.31 -4.52
C LEU A 74 -17.03 18.99 -5.05
N ALA A 75 -15.86 18.66 -4.51
CA ALA A 75 -14.61 19.27 -4.97
C ALA A 75 -14.25 18.76 -6.37
N GLY A 76 -14.02 19.67 -7.31
CA GLY A 76 -13.87 19.40 -8.76
C GLY A 76 -14.97 20.02 -9.64
N GLU A 77 -15.91 20.76 -9.05
CA GLU A 77 -16.79 21.67 -9.80
C GLU A 77 -16.05 22.97 -10.14
N GLU A 78 -16.25 23.54 -11.35
CA GLU A 78 -15.57 24.74 -11.88
C GLU A 78 -15.70 26.02 -11.01
N ASN A 79 -16.37 25.95 -9.86
CA ASN A 79 -16.50 27.05 -8.89
C ASN A 79 -16.25 26.61 -7.43
N SER A 80 -15.61 25.46 -7.19
CA SER A 80 -15.22 25.10 -5.83
C SER A 80 -13.98 25.92 -5.42
N GLN A 81 -14.13 26.87 -4.49
CA GLN A 81 -12.99 27.57 -3.85
C GLN A 81 -12.09 26.64 -3.00
N LEU A 82 -12.20 25.33 -3.21
CA LEU A 82 -11.48 24.27 -2.52
C LEU A 82 -10.51 23.54 -3.47
N GLU A 83 -10.21 24.14 -4.63
CA GLU A 83 -9.38 23.54 -5.69
C GLU A 83 -7.93 23.18 -5.29
N GLU A 84 -7.43 23.46 -4.08
CA GLU A 84 -5.99 23.31 -3.85
C GLU A 84 -5.56 22.56 -2.59
N THR A 85 -6.47 22.06 -1.74
CA THR A 85 -6.05 21.46 -0.45
C THR A 85 -6.25 19.95 -0.30
N LEU A 86 -6.82 19.27 -1.30
CA LEU A 86 -6.92 17.79 -1.29
C LEU A 86 -5.94 17.04 -2.19
N PHE A 87 -5.27 17.77 -3.08
CA PHE A 87 -4.30 17.21 -4.00
C PHE A 87 -2.96 17.07 -3.28
N SER A 88 -2.86 16.07 -2.40
CA SER A 88 -1.57 15.71 -1.83
C SER A 88 -0.74 15.03 -2.91
N GLN A 89 0.07 15.83 -3.60
CA GLN A 89 1.18 15.33 -4.39
C GLN A 89 2.32 15.01 -3.43
N THR A 90 2.38 13.75 -3.02
CA THR A 90 3.61 13.22 -2.43
C THR A 90 4.55 12.80 -3.56
N ASN A 91 5.84 12.64 -3.25
CA ASN A 91 6.79 12.04 -4.21
C ASN A 91 6.36 10.63 -4.71
N LYS A 92 5.43 9.97 -4.02
CA LYS A 92 5.01 8.59 -4.29
C LYS A 92 3.63 8.51 -4.94
N TYR A 93 2.71 9.39 -4.57
CA TYR A 93 1.31 9.37 -5.01
C TYR A 93 0.79 10.77 -5.33
N THR A 94 0.00 10.87 -6.40
CA THR A 94 -0.87 12.00 -6.70
C THR A 94 -2.31 11.60 -6.44
N VAL A 95 -2.99 12.35 -5.58
CA VAL A 95 -4.40 12.11 -5.25
C VAL A 95 -5.27 13.08 -6.02
N ASN A 96 -6.14 12.55 -6.89
CA ASN A 96 -7.09 13.36 -7.67
C ASN A 96 -8.51 12.91 -7.37
N ALA A 97 -9.47 13.83 -7.42
CA ALA A 97 -10.89 13.53 -7.41
C ALA A 97 -11.48 13.82 -8.79
N SER A 98 -12.31 12.92 -9.30
CA SER A 98 -13.13 13.15 -10.48
C SER A 98 -14.61 13.05 -10.11
N LEU A 99 -15.40 13.93 -10.70
CA LEU A 99 -16.83 14.03 -10.45
C LEU A 99 -17.59 13.76 -11.74
N TYR A 100 -18.61 12.92 -11.64
CA TYR A 100 -19.59 12.70 -12.69
C TYR A 100 -20.96 13.04 -12.13
N LYS A 101 -21.65 14.02 -12.72
CA LYS A 101 -23.03 14.36 -12.37
C LYS A 101 -23.98 13.91 -13.47
N SER A 102 -25.14 13.37 -13.10
CA SER A 102 -26.21 13.13 -14.07
C SER A 102 -26.81 14.45 -14.53
N GLN A 103 -27.12 14.52 -15.83
CA GLN A 103 -27.85 15.65 -16.42
C GLN A 103 -29.37 15.52 -16.22
N ASN A 104 -29.85 14.35 -15.81
CA ASN A 104 -31.26 14.05 -15.62
C ASN A 104 -31.59 13.98 -14.12
N PRO A 105 -32.42 14.90 -13.58
CA PRO A 105 -32.70 14.95 -12.14
C PRO A 105 -33.53 13.75 -11.64
N GLU A 106 -34.24 13.05 -12.53
CA GLU A 106 -35.04 11.86 -12.20
C GLU A 106 -34.21 10.57 -12.12
N GLU A 107 -32.94 10.60 -12.54
CA GLU A 107 -32.08 9.44 -12.46
C GLU A 107 -31.75 9.11 -10.99
N PHE A 108 -31.82 7.83 -10.64
CA PHE A 108 -31.56 7.40 -9.27
C PHE A 108 -30.13 7.74 -8.83
N ILE A 109 -29.14 7.61 -9.72
CA ILE A 109 -27.76 8.04 -9.47
C ILE A 109 -27.61 9.48 -9.98
N GLN A 110 -27.41 10.43 -9.06
CA GLN A 110 -27.25 11.83 -9.43
C GLN A 110 -25.80 12.27 -9.49
N ALA A 111 -24.92 11.70 -8.68
CA ALA A 111 -23.50 12.01 -8.76
C ALA A 111 -22.62 10.83 -8.35
N VAL A 112 -21.45 10.72 -8.96
CA VAL A 112 -20.39 9.79 -8.59
C VAL A 112 -19.12 10.59 -8.40
N VAL A 113 -18.51 10.47 -7.23
CA VAL A 113 -17.18 11.02 -6.94
C VAL A 113 -16.21 9.87 -6.88
N CYS A 114 -15.14 9.94 -7.65
CA CYS A 114 -14.05 8.98 -7.61
C CYS A 114 -12.77 9.67 -7.12
N CYS A 115 -12.24 9.23 -5.99
CA CYS A 115 -10.92 9.60 -5.52
C CYS A 115 -9.89 8.54 -5.96
N VAL A 116 -8.86 8.97 -6.66
CA VAL A 116 -7.79 8.12 -7.20
C VAL A 116 -6.46 8.54 -6.60
N ALA A 117 -5.77 7.61 -5.95
CA ALA A 117 -4.35 7.73 -5.60
C ALA A 117 -3.53 7.06 -6.72
N ALA A 118 -3.05 7.87 -7.66
CA ALA A 118 -2.19 7.44 -8.75
C ALA A 118 -0.74 7.38 -8.27
N SER A 119 -0.07 6.24 -8.48
CA SER A 119 1.35 6.11 -8.15
C SER A 119 2.23 6.85 -9.16
N ASN A 120 3.13 7.69 -8.67
CA ASN A 120 4.17 8.36 -9.46
C ASN A 120 5.46 7.53 -9.57
N GLN A 121 5.55 6.39 -8.87
CA GLN A 121 6.74 5.55 -8.82
C GLN A 121 6.46 4.12 -9.28
N LYS A 122 7.40 3.55 -10.04
CA LYS A 122 7.34 2.17 -10.52
C LYS A 122 7.34 1.19 -9.33
N GLY A 123 6.44 0.21 -9.35
CA GLY A 123 6.35 -0.84 -8.32
C GLY A 123 5.48 -0.49 -7.11
N ASN A 124 4.80 0.66 -7.14
CA ASN A 124 3.74 1.00 -6.19
C ASN A 124 2.36 0.90 -6.90
N PRO A 125 1.36 0.29 -6.24
CA PRO A 125 0.03 0.14 -6.81
C PRO A 125 -0.76 1.46 -6.75
N SER A 126 -1.51 1.77 -7.79
CA SER A 126 -2.54 2.82 -7.75
C SER A 126 -3.83 2.26 -7.14
N TYR A 127 -4.64 3.12 -6.53
CA TYR A 127 -5.89 2.73 -5.89
C TYR A 127 -6.97 3.78 -6.13
N ALA A 128 -8.21 3.35 -6.33
CA ALA A 128 -9.36 4.24 -6.46
C ALA A 128 -10.49 3.83 -5.52
N GLN A 129 -11.23 4.84 -5.06
CA GLN A 129 -12.41 4.68 -4.25
C GLN A 129 -13.47 5.67 -4.71
N ALA A 130 -14.71 5.23 -4.86
CA ALA A 130 -15.80 6.09 -5.30
C ALA A 130 -16.97 6.10 -4.33
N LEU A 131 -17.64 7.26 -4.22
CA LEU A 131 -18.93 7.45 -3.56
C LEU A 131 -20.00 7.71 -4.61
N VAL A 132 -21.15 7.07 -4.44
CA VAL A 132 -22.31 7.24 -5.31
C VAL A 132 -23.42 7.93 -4.52
N TYR A 133 -23.83 9.10 -5.00
CA TYR A 133 -24.94 9.88 -4.50
C TYR A 133 -26.17 9.65 -5.35
N THR A 134 -27.30 9.55 -4.66
CA THR A 134 -28.60 9.34 -5.29
C THR A 134 -29.44 10.59 -5.32
N ASN A 135 -30.62 10.50 -5.94
CA ASN A 135 -31.58 11.60 -6.01
C ASN A 135 -32.18 12.05 -4.67
N THR A 136 -32.00 11.26 -3.62
CA THR A 136 -32.32 11.64 -2.23
C THR A 136 -31.13 12.25 -1.50
N ASN A 137 -30.03 12.54 -2.22
CA ASN A 137 -28.74 12.99 -1.68
C ASN A 137 -28.11 12.00 -0.68
N GLU A 138 -28.55 10.75 -0.69
CA GLU A 138 -28.01 9.69 0.17
C GLU A 138 -26.86 8.95 -0.53
N VAL A 139 -25.82 8.61 0.24
CA VAL A 139 -24.69 7.80 -0.22
C VAL A 139 -25.09 6.34 -0.21
N VAL A 140 -25.17 5.71 -1.39
CA VAL A 140 -25.66 4.33 -1.53
C VAL A 140 -24.54 3.29 -1.62
N SER A 141 -23.34 3.66 -2.08
CA SER A 141 -22.23 2.71 -2.12
C SER A 141 -20.86 3.38 -2.07
N THR A 142 -19.92 2.69 -1.42
CA THR A 142 -18.50 2.94 -1.57
C THR A 142 -17.89 1.79 -2.37
N THR A 143 -17.45 2.04 -3.59
CA THR A 143 -16.75 1.02 -4.40
C THR A 143 -15.24 1.25 -4.34
N CYS A 144 -14.49 0.16 -4.32
CA CYS A 144 -13.03 0.17 -4.20
C CYS A 144 -12.43 -0.69 -5.30
N GLU A 145 -11.50 -0.15 -6.07
CA GLU A 145 -10.80 -0.95 -7.07
C GLU A 145 -9.31 -0.62 -7.14
N LYS A 146 -8.50 -1.67 -7.33
CA LYS A 146 -7.10 -1.52 -7.67
C LYS A 146 -7.02 -1.05 -9.12
N VAL A 147 -6.51 0.15 -9.34
CA VAL A 147 -6.32 0.70 -10.68
C VAL A 147 -5.01 0.18 -11.25
N ALA A 148 -4.97 -0.09 -12.56
CA ALA A 148 -3.74 -0.44 -13.24
C ALA A 148 -2.66 0.61 -12.94
N SER A 149 -1.53 0.18 -12.36
CA SER A 149 -0.37 1.06 -12.20
C SER A 149 0.07 1.56 -13.57
N ILE A 150 0.42 2.84 -13.66
CA ILE A 150 1.08 3.41 -14.85
C ILE A 150 2.28 2.51 -15.16
N LYS A 151 2.20 1.75 -16.25
CA LYS A 151 3.35 1.05 -16.80
C LYS A 151 4.17 2.14 -17.52
N PRO A 152 5.48 2.27 -17.26
CA PRO A 152 6.30 3.15 -18.09
C PRO A 152 6.25 2.69 -19.54
#